data_AF-A0A969AIZ8-F1
#
_entry.id   AF-A0A969AIZ8-F1
#
_cell.length_a   1.000
_cell.length_b   1.000
_cell.length_c   1.000
_cell.angle_alpha   90.00
_cell.angle_beta   90.00
_cell.angle_gamma   90.00
#
_symmetry.space_group_name_H-M   'P 1'
#
loop_
_entity.id
_entity.type
_entity.pdbx_description
1 polymer ?
#
loop_
_entity_poly.entity_id
_entity_poly.type
_entity_poly.pdbx_seq_one_letter_code
_entity_poly.pdbx_strand_id
1 'polypeptide(L)'
;MGKYFLSQSSGVLAPISAELIWKFGKMIAKLSLGNKAINLEIGIACYQAALQVYQRNQFPQEWAATQANLANGYKNRIKGNKAENIEKAILAFENALQIRTKRGITCRMGSDSK
;
A
#
# COMPACT_ATOMS: atom_id res chain seq x y z
N MET A 1 -25.83 16.46 25.87
CA MET A 1 -24.76 15.47 25.71
C MET A 1 -24.82 14.98 24.27
N GLY A 2 -24.01 15.42 23.30
CA GLY A 2 -22.59 15.75 23.35
C GLY A 2 -21.83 14.66 22.60
N LYS A 3 -21.83 14.69 21.25
CA LYS A 3 -20.98 13.90 20.33
C LYS A 3 -21.26 14.24 18.85
N TYR A 4 -21.30 15.52 18.51
CA TYR A 4 -21.20 15.98 17.12
C TYR A 4 -20.20 17.13 17.12
N PHE A 5 -19.35 17.19 16.09
CA PHE A 5 -18.29 18.20 15.86
C PHE A 5 -16.89 17.98 16.50
N LEU A 6 -16.20 16.92 16.06
CA LEU A 6 -14.73 16.97 15.88
C LEU A 6 -14.31 16.41 14.51
N SER A 7 -15.16 16.46 13.47
CA SER A 7 -14.92 15.73 12.21
C SER A 7 -14.60 16.58 10.97
N GLN A 8 -14.07 17.81 11.09
CA GLN A 8 -13.88 18.66 9.89
C GLN A 8 -12.57 19.45 9.78
N SER A 9 -11.53 19.15 10.56
CA SER A 9 -10.19 19.76 10.34
C SER A 9 -9.14 18.79 9.77
N SER A 10 -9.41 17.49 9.75
CA SER A 10 -8.44 16.45 9.36
C SER A 10 -8.56 15.94 7.91
N GLY A 11 -9.60 16.35 7.17
CA GLY A 11 -9.97 15.74 5.88
C GLY A 11 -8.96 15.93 4.74
N VAL A 12 -8.20 17.02 4.72
CA VAL A 12 -7.23 17.33 3.65
C VAL A 12 -5.78 16.99 4.06
N LEU A 13 -5.47 17.10 5.35
CA LEU A 13 -4.12 16.84 5.86
C LEU A 13 -3.80 15.34 5.96
N ALA A 14 -4.80 14.50 6.22
CA ALA A 14 -4.59 13.05 6.31
C ALA A 14 -4.11 12.43 4.98
N PRO A 15 -4.71 12.73 3.81
CA PRO A 15 -4.20 12.25 2.52
C PRO A 15 -2.80 12.75 2.17
N ILE A 16 -2.50 14.03 2.43
CA ILE A 16 -1.18 14.62 2.13
C ILE A 16 -0.09 13.98 3.00
N SER A 17 -0.37 13.79 4.29
CA SER A 17 0.59 13.13 5.19
C SER A 17 0.80 11.65 4.81
N ALA A 18 -0.25 10.93 4.40
CA ALA A 18 -0.13 9.57 3.88
C ALA A 18 0.74 9.48 2.62
N GLU A 19 0.62 10.46 1.71
CA GLU A 19 1.44 10.51 0.49
C GLU A 19 2.92 10.71 0.82
N LEU A 20 3.22 11.63 1.74
CA LEU A 20 4.59 11.89 2.16
C LEU A 20 5.21 10.66 2.85
N ILE A 21 4.47 10.03 3.77
CA ILE A 21 4.90 8.80 4.46
C ILE A 21 5.14 7.68 3.44
N TRP A 22 4.26 7.52 2.47
CA TRP A 22 4.41 6.52 1.42
C TRP A 22 5.65 6.78 0.55
N LYS A 23 5.88 8.05 0.13
CA LYS A 23 7.05 8.44 -0.65
C LYS A 23 8.35 8.18 0.11
N PHE A 24 8.38 8.57 1.39
CA PHE A 24 9.52 8.30 2.26
C PHE A 24 9.77 6.80 2.40
N GLY A 25 8.73 6.01 2.68
CA GLY A 25 8.78 4.55 2.74
C GLY A 25 9.37 3.92 1.47
N LYS A 26 9.00 4.44 0.31
CA LYS A 26 9.52 4.03 -1.00
C LYS A 26 10.99 4.35 -1.20
N MET A 27 11.44 5.51 -0.71
CA MET A 27 12.84 5.90 -0.80
C MET A 27 13.71 5.07 0.15
N ILE A 28 13.31 4.96 1.42
CA ILE A 28 14.12 4.29 2.44
C ILE A 28 14.23 2.79 2.16
N ALA A 29 13.16 2.12 1.72
CA ALA A 29 13.18 0.69 1.38
C ALA A 29 14.14 0.34 0.23
N LYS A 30 14.49 1.32 -0.64
CA LYS A 30 15.43 1.15 -1.74
C LYS A 30 16.85 1.59 -1.40
N LEU A 31 17.04 2.27 -0.27
CA LEU A 31 18.32 2.81 0.13
C LEU A 31 19.29 1.67 0.47
N SER A 32 20.39 1.59 -0.27
CA SER A 32 21.43 0.59 -0.10
C SER A 32 22.47 0.95 0.97
N LEU A 33 22.51 2.23 1.38
CA LEU A 33 23.37 2.75 2.45
C LEU A 33 22.82 2.39 3.83
N GLY A 34 23.72 2.17 4.78
CA GLY A 34 23.37 1.81 6.16
C GLY A 34 22.84 0.38 6.28
N ASN A 35 22.02 0.15 7.31
CA ASN A 35 21.48 -1.18 7.58
C ASN A 35 20.24 -1.46 6.72
N LYS A 36 20.44 -2.21 5.62
CA LYS A 36 19.38 -2.60 4.68
C LYS A 36 18.19 -3.29 5.35
N ALA A 37 18.43 -4.13 6.37
CA ALA A 37 17.35 -4.81 7.08
C ALA A 37 16.47 -3.80 7.83
N ILE A 38 17.08 -2.82 8.51
CA ILE A 38 16.35 -1.74 9.19
C ILE A 38 15.59 -0.87 8.17
N ASN A 39 16.23 -0.49 7.07
CA ASN A 39 15.60 0.32 6.02
C ASN A 39 14.34 -0.35 5.46
N LEU A 40 14.37 -1.67 5.27
CA LEU A 40 13.21 -2.45 4.83
C LEU A 40 12.08 -2.45 5.87
N GLU A 41 12.39 -2.63 7.17
CA GLU A 41 11.37 -2.57 8.23
C GLU A 41 10.72 -1.18 8.31
N ILE A 42 11.51 -0.10 8.19
CA ILE A 42 10.97 1.27 8.16
C ILE A 42 10.05 1.44 6.96
N GLY A 43 10.47 1.00 5.78
CA GLY A 43 9.64 1.05 4.57
C GLY A 43 8.31 0.30 4.72
N ILE A 44 8.35 -0.92 5.26
CA ILE A 44 7.15 -1.73 5.56
C ILE A 44 6.22 -0.98 6.53
N ALA A 45 6.75 -0.41 7.60
CA ALA A 45 5.98 0.36 8.57
C ALA A 45 5.33 1.60 7.94
N CYS A 46 6.05 2.33 7.07
CA CYS A 46 5.50 3.46 6.33
C CYS A 46 4.32 3.04 5.44
N TYR A 47 4.43 1.93 4.73
CA TYR A 47 3.32 1.44 3.90
C TYR A 47 2.11 1.00 4.73
N GLN A 48 2.34 0.34 5.87
CA GLN A 48 1.26 -0.02 6.80
C GLN A 48 0.55 1.23 7.36
N ALA A 49 1.31 2.28 7.70
CA ALA A 49 0.76 3.55 8.14
C ALA A 49 -0.06 4.23 7.02
N ALA A 50 0.47 4.26 5.79
CA ALA A 50 -0.25 4.82 4.65
C ALA A 50 -1.57 4.08 4.36
N LEU A 51 -1.65 2.76 4.60
CA LEU A 51 -2.87 1.97 4.45
C LEU A 51 -3.97 2.31 5.47
N GLN A 52 -3.65 3.00 6.57
CA GLN A 52 -4.68 3.52 7.49
C GLN A 52 -5.49 4.66 6.89
N VAL A 53 -4.90 5.39 5.94
CA VAL A 53 -5.53 6.51 5.23
C VAL A 53 -6.02 6.08 3.85
N TYR A 54 -5.18 5.39 3.08
CA TYR A 54 -5.53 4.90 1.75
C TYR A 54 -6.43 3.69 1.85
N GLN A 55 -7.72 3.92 2.09
CA GLN A 55 -8.71 2.85 2.12
C GLN A 55 -9.10 2.42 0.70
N ARG A 56 -9.38 1.14 0.51
CA ARG A 56 -9.68 0.53 -0.79
C ARG A 56 -10.83 1.22 -1.55
N ASN A 57 -11.84 1.71 -0.84
CA ASN A 57 -13.04 2.34 -1.41
C ASN A 57 -12.85 3.84 -1.69
N GLN A 58 -12.01 4.53 -0.92
CA GLN A 58 -11.78 5.98 -1.05
C GLN A 58 -10.60 6.30 -1.99
N PHE A 59 -9.53 5.52 -1.90
CA PHE A 59 -8.27 5.72 -2.63
C PHE A 59 -7.82 4.41 -3.29
N PRO A 60 -8.60 3.85 -4.24
CA PRO A 60 -8.36 2.51 -4.77
C PRO A 60 -6.98 2.38 -5.45
N GLN A 61 -6.49 3.44 -6.10
CA GLN A 61 -5.21 3.40 -6.80
C GLN A 61 -4.02 3.45 -5.84
N GLU A 62 -4.09 4.35 -4.87
CA GLU A 62 -3.08 4.55 -3.82
C GLU A 62 -3.03 3.32 -2.91
N TRP A 63 -4.18 2.76 -2.54
CA TRP A 63 -4.26 1.51 -1.79
C TRP A 63 -3.58 0.37 -2.56
N ALA A 64 -3.91 0.18 -3.84
CA ALA A 64 -3.29 -0.86 -4.66
C ALA A 64 -1.79 -0.66 -4.87
N ALA A 65 -1.34 0.58 -5.06
CA ALA A 65 0.08 0.92 -5.15
C ALA A 65 0.82 0.64 -3.82
N THR A 66 0.20 0.96 -2.69
CA THR A 66 0.74 0.71 -1.35
C THR A 66 0.82 -0.77 -1.06
N GLN A 67 -0.22 -1.55 -1.39
CA GLN A 67 -0.21 -3.02 -1.29
C GLN A 67 0.91 -3.64 -2.13
N ALA A 68 1.12 -3.18 -3.38
CA ALA A 68 2.21 -3.67 -4.23
C ALA A 68 3.61 -3.36 -3.66
N ASN A 69 3.78 -2.20 -3.01
CA ASN A 69 5.03 -1.84 -2.36
C ASN A 69 5.25 -2.63 -1.05
N LEU A 70 4.19 -2.86 -0.28
CA LEU A 70 4.21 -3.69 0.91
C LEU A 70 4.59 -5.14 0.56
N ALA A 71 4.05 -5.66 -0.54
CA ALA A 71 4.40 -6.97 -1.07
C ALA A 71 5.89 -7.08 -1.42
N ASN A 72 6.45 -6.07 -2.10
CA ASN A 72 7.89 -6.02 -2.38
C ASN A 72 8.72 -5.90 -1.09
N GLY A 73 8.24 -5.15 -0.10
CA GLY A 73 8.85 -5.04 1.22
C GLY A 73 8.98 -6.41 1.89
N TYR A 74 7.88 -7.16 1.99
CA TYR A 74 7.88 -8.50 2.58
C TYR A 74 8.70 -9.50 1.76
N LYS A 75 8.62 -9.47 0.42
CA LYS A 75 9.43 -10.32 -0.46
C LYS A 75 10.93 -10.17 -0.21
N ASN A 76 11.38 -8.93 0.03
CA ASN A 76 12.80 -8.61 0.22
C ASN A 76 13.21 -8.62 1.71
N ARG A 77 12.27 -8.83 2.64
CA ARG A 77 12.49 -8.70 4.07
C ARG A 77 13.50 -9.75 4.57
N ILE A 78 14.51 -9.26 5.27
CA ILE A 78 15.61 -10.10 5.81
C ILE A 78 15.22 -10.71 7.16
N LYS A 79 14.38 -10.02 7.96
CA LYS A 79 13.96 -10.47 9.29
C LYS A 79 12.77 -11.43 9.22
N GLY A 80 12.73 -12.36 10.16
CA GLY A 80 11.62 -13.30 10.35
C GLY A 80 11.69 -14.54 9.44
N ASN A 81 10.64 -15.35 9.46
CA ASN A 81 10.56 -16.55 8.65
C ASN A 81 10.34 -16.18 7.17
N LYS A 82 11.14 -16.78 6.27
CA LYS A 82 11.06 -16.50 4.83
C LYS A 82 9.73 -16.93 4.21
N ALA A 83 9.18 -18.08 4.61
CA ALA A 83 7.90 -18.56 4.09
C ALA A 83 6.75 -17.60 4.45
N GLU A 84 6.65 -17.21 5.72
CA GLU A 84 5.65 -16.25 6.18
C GLU A 84 5.76 -14.89 5.48
N ASN A 85 6.98 -14.43 5.24
CA ASN A 85 7.23 -13.19 4.49
C ASN A 85 6.73 -13.32 3.04
N ILE A 86 6.93 -14.47 2.39
CA ILE A 86 6.43 -14.72 1.04
C ILE A 86 4.90 -14.81 1.02
N GLU A 87 4.27 -15.48 1.99
CA GLU A 87 2.81 -15.53 2.11
C GLU A 87 2.20 -14.12 2.26
N LYS A 88 2.78 -13.28 3.12
CA LYS A 88 2.37 -11.87 3.26
C LYS A 88 2.55 -11.10 1.97
N ALA A 89 3.62 -11.35 1.22
CA ALA A 89 3.85 -10.72 -0.07
C ALA A 89 2.81 -11.13 -1.12
N ILE A 90 2.47 -12.43 -1.19
CA ILE A 90 1.44 -12.95 -2.11
C ILE A 90 0.10 -12.28 -1.82
N LEU A 91 -0.35 -12.28 -0.57
CA LEU A 91 -1.62 -11.66 -0.17
C LEU A 91 -1.67 -10.17 -0.53
N ALA A 92 -0.58 -9.44 -0.31
CA ALA A 92 -0.50 -8.03 -0.67
C ALA A 92 -0.51 -7.81 -2.20
N PHE A 93 0.11 -8.68 -3.00
CA PHE A 93 0.00 -8.61 -4.46
C PHE A 93 -1.40 -8.95 -4.96
N GLU A 94 -2.05 -9.96 -4.40
CA GLU A 94 -3.43 -10.31 -4.73
C GLU A 94 -4.38 -9.14 -4.48
N ASN A 95 -4.22 -8.48 -3.34
CA ASN A 95 -4.94 -7.24 -3.02
C ASN A 95 -4.72 -6.16 -4.08
N ALA A 96 -3.49 -5.87 -4.46
CA ALA A 96 -3.18 -4.89 -5.50
C ALA A 96 -3.77 -5.27 -6.88
N LEU A 97 -3.76 -6.56 -7.22
CA LEU A 97 -4.30 -7.08 -8.48
C LEU A 97 -5.81 -6.84 -8.59
N GLN A 98 -6.58 -6.98 -7.51
CA GLN A 98 -8.04 -6.77 -7.53
C GLN A 98 -8.46 -5.39 -8.07
N ILE A 99 -7.62 -4.37 -7.95
CA ILE A 99 -7.88 -3.03 -8.51
C ILE A 99 -7.29 -2.89 -9.92
N ARG A 100 -6.08 -3.42 -10.16
CA ARG A 100 -5.39 -3.30 -11.45
C ARG A 100 -6.08 -4.11 -12.56
N THR A 101 -6.63 -5.28 -12.23
CA THR A 101 -7.34 -6.14 -13.20
C THR A 101 -8.77 -5.68 -13.44
N LYS A 102 -9.43 -5.05 -12.44
CA LYS A 102 -10.78 -4.48 -12.61
C LYS A 102 -10.85 -3.39 -13.69
N ARG A 103 -9.76 -2.67 -13.96
CA ARG A 103 -9.69 -1.68 -15.04
C ARG A 103 -9.36 -2.31 -16.42
N GLY A 104 -8.82 -3.53 -16.46
CA GLY A 104 -8.40 -4.20 -17.70
C GLY A 104 -9.42 -5.16 -18.31
N ILE A 105 -10.27 -5.80 -17.49
CA ILE A 105 -11.25 -6.78 -17.99
C ILE A 105 -12.46 -6.10 -18.64
N THR A 106 -12.87 -4.90 -18.18
CA THR A 106 -14.02 -4.19 -18.75
C THR A 106 -13.76 -3.61 -20.15
N CYS A 107 -12.50 -3.49 -20.58
CA CYS A 107 -12.16 -3.07 -21.96
C CYS A 107 -11.94 -4.23 -22.93
N ARG A 108 -11.81 -5.49 -22.45
CA ARG A 108 -11.54 -6.65 -23.34
C ARG A 108 -12.75 -7.53 -23.59
N MET A 109 -13.83 -7.38 -22.83
CA MET A 109 -15.05 -8.20 -22.96
C MET A 109 -16.17 -7.50 -23.78
N GLY A 110 -15.84 -6.49 -24.58
CA GLY A 110 -16.81 -5.64 -25.29
C GLY A 110 -16.87 -5.77 -26.81
N SER A 111 -16.12 -6.68 -27.45
CA SER A 111 -16.11 -6.80 -28.93
C SER A 111 -16.56 -8.15 -29.48
N ASP A 112 -16.82 -9.17 -28.66
CA ASP A 112 -17.01 -10.53 -29.15
C ASP A 112 -18.37 -11.09 -28.67
N SER A 113 -19.45 -10.56 -29.24
CA SER A 113 -20.73 -11.28 -29.37
C SER A 113 -21.65 -10.59 -30.39
N LYS A 114 -21.34 -10.83 -31.67
CA LYS A 114 -22.34 -10.99 -32.73
C LYS A 114 -22.11 -12.34 -33.37
#